data_AF-A0A2U3CC09-F1
#
_entry.id   AF-A0A2U3CC09-F1
#
_cell.length_a   1.000
_cell.length_b   1.000
_cell.length_c   1.000
_cell.angle_alpha   90.00
_cell.angle_beta   90.00
_cell.angle_gamma   90.00
#
_symmetry.space_group_name_H-M   'P 1'
#
loop_
_entity.id
_entity.type
_entity.pdbx_description
1 polymer ?
#
loop_
_entity_poly.entity_id
_entity_poly.type
_entity_poly.pdbx_seq_one_letter_code
_entity_poly.pdbx_strand_id
1 'polypeptide(L)'
;MTRTIFISYVRGLIQLVLLALVLVLIFNSRNLVIIYLYMLGMAIFSALTARQHYKYVDILKIEIIALSVGGLGVMGLVTILGIIEPTGEYLIPMGGMVISNAMIWTTMTSERLTSDFIKN
;
A
#
# COMPACT_ATOMS: atom_id res chain seq x y z
N MET A 1 -20.82 23.51 -4.45
CA MET A 1 -20.45 22.12 -4.78
C MET A 1 -19.41 22.03 -5.89
N THR A 2 -19.51 22.77 -7.01
CA THR A 2 -18.55 22.68 -8.13
C THR A 2 -17.13 23.14 -7.77
N ARG A 3 -16.99 24.23 -6.98
CA ARG A 3 -15.67 24.79 -6.63
C ARG A 3 -14.82 23.86 -5.76
N THR A 4 -15.43 23.13 -4.83
CA THR A 4 -14.73 22.17 -3.94
C THR A 4 -14.30 20.91 -4.66
N ILE A 5 -15.11 20.42 -5.61
CA ILE A 5 -14.74 19.30 -6.49
C ILE A 5 -13.55 19.70 -7.36
N PHE A 6 -13.60 20.88 -7.97
CA PHE A 6 -12.51 21.38 -8.81
C PHE A 6 -11.19 21.50 -8.03
N ILE A 7 -11.22 22.06 -6.82
CA ILE A 7 -10.02 22.17 -5.96
C ILE A 7 -9.48 20.78 -5.58
N SER A 8 -10.37 19.83 -5.25
CA SER A 8 -9.96 18.46 -4.91
C SER A 8 -9.34 17.73 -6.09
N TYR A 9 -9.89 17.93 -7.29
CA TYR A 9 -9.38 17.40 -8.54
C TYR A 9 -7.97 17.93 -8.84
N VAL A 10 -7.79 19.25 -8.81
CA VAL A 10 -6.48 19.89 -9.04
C VAL A 10 -5.45 19.40 -8.02
N ARG A 11 -5.83 19.30 -6.73
CA ARG A 11 -4.94 18.76 -5.69
C ARG A 11 -4.55 17.31 -5.98
N GLY A 12 -5.51 16.46 -6.37
CA GLY A 12 -5.25 15.07 -6.72
C GLY A 12 -4.32 14.92 -7.92
N LEU A 13 -4.51 15.73 -8.96
CA LEU A 13 -3.60 15.78 -10.11
C LEU A 13 -2.17 16.15 -9.69
N ILE A 14 -2.03 17.20 -8.88
CA ILE A 14 -0.71 17.63 -8.37
C ILE A 14 -0.08 16.49 -7.56
N GLN A 15 -0.84 15.80 -6.72
CA GLN A 15 -0.36 14.66 -5.94
C GLN A 15 0.13 13.51 -6.82
N LEU A 16 -0.60 13.16 -7.89
CA LEU A 16 -0.19 12.10 -8.83
C LEU A 16 1.09 12.48 -9.58
N VAL A 17 1.22 13.73 -10.02
CA VAL A 17 2.44 14.23 -10.69
C VAL A 17 3.63 14.20 -9.73
N LEU A 18 3.44 14.65 -8.49
CA LEU A 18 4.50 14.61 -7.47
C LEU A 18 4.93 13.17 -7.19
N LEU A 19 4.00 12.23 -7.06
CA LEU A 19 4.31 10.82 -6.87
C LEU A 19 5.11 10.26 -8.05
N ALA A 20 4.72 10.59 -9.29
CA ALA A 20 5.44 10.16 -10.48
C ALA A 20 6.89 10.68 -10.50
N LEU A 21 7.13 11.94 -10.11
CA LEU A 21 8.47 12.51 -10.00
C LEU A 21 9.33 11.78 -8.95
N VAL A 22 8.74 11.44 -7.79
CA VAL A 22 9.41 10.63 -6.76
C VAL A 22 9.76 9.24 -7.30
N LEU A 23 8.85 8.60 -8.05
CA LEU A 23 9.11 7.29 -8.64
C LEU A 23 10.24 7.32 -9.66
N VAL A 24 10.33 8.35 -10.51
CA VAL A 24 11.46 8.51 -11.45
C VAL A 24 12.79 8.57 -10.71
N LEU A 25 12.85 9.28 -9.58
CA LEU A 25 14.06 9.35 -8.75
C LEU A 25 14.43 7.97 -8.16
N ILE A 26 13.43 7.22 -7.68
CA ILE A 26 13.62 5.87 -7.14
C ILE A 26 14.11 4.90 -8.22
N PHE A 27 13.48 4.92 -9.41
CA PHE A 27 13.85 4.05 -10.52
C PHE A 27 15.26 4.32 -11.03
N ASN A 28 15.69 5.58 -11.08
CA ASN A 28 17.05 5.94 -11.47
C ASN A 28 18.13 5.39 -10.51
N SER A 29 17.79 5.18 -9.23
CA SER A 29 18.73 4.62 -8.26
C SER A 29 19.06 3.15 -8.48
N ARG A 30 18.23 2.38 -9.24
CA ARG A 30 18.36 0.92 -9.50
C ARG A 30 18.72 0.06 -8.27
N ASN A 31 18.42 0.54 -7.06
CA ASN A 31 18.79 -0.12 -5.82
C ASN A 31 17.59 -0.85 -5.24
N LEU A 32 17.68 -2.18 -5.20
CA LEU A 32 16.64 -3.06 -4.66
C LEU A 32 16.25 -2.72 -3.23
N VAL A 33 17.21 -2.34 -2.38
CA VAL A 33 16.92 -1.99 -0.98
C VAL A 33 16.00 -0.78 -0.91
N ILE A 34 16.21 0.22 -1.76
CA ILE A 34 15.38 1.43 -1.82
C ILE A 34 13.98 1.10 -2.34
N ILE A 35 13.87 0.21 -3.33
CA ILE A 35 12.58 -0.26 -3.86
C ILE A 35 11.76 -0.98 -2.79
N TYR A 36 12.37 -1.95 -2.08
CA TYR A 36 11.69 -2.65 -0.99
C TYR A 36 11.36 -1.74 0.19
N LEU A 37 12.23 -0.78 0.51
CA LEU A 37 11.94 0.22 1.55
C LEU A 37 10.75 1.12 1.15
N TYR A 38 10.66 1.51 -0.12
CA TYR A 38 9.52 2.25 -0.64
C TYR A 38 8.23 1.42 -0.56
N MET A 39 8.28 0.14 -0.94
CA MET A 39 7.13 -0.78 -0.82
C MET A 39 6.72 -0.99 0.65
N LEU A 40 7.67 -1.03 1.58
CA LEU A 40 7.37 -1.06 3.02
C LEU A 40 6.62 0.21 3.44
N GLY A 41 7.07 1.37 2.96
CA GLY A 41 6.35 2.64 3.13
C GLY A 41 4.92 2.58 2.58
N MET A 42 4.72 1.99 1.40
CA MET A 42 3.40 1.76 0.82
C MET A 42 2.54 0.84 1.69
N ALA A 43 3.09 -0.23 2.25
CA ALA A 43 2.37 -1.14 3.14
C ALA A 43 1.90 -0.44 4.43
N ILE A 44 2.77 0.40 5.03
CA ILE A 44 2.40 1.22 6.18
C ILE A 44 1.31 2.23 5.81
N PHE A 45 1.48 2.96 4.71
CA PHE A 45 0.50 3.94 4.26
C PHE A 45 -0.85 3.28 3.95
N SER A 46 -0.83 2.11 3.35
CA SER A 46 -2.00 1.28 3.07
C SER A 46 -2.73 0.88 4.36
N ALA A 47 -2.02 0.43 5.40
CA ALA A 47 -2.63 0.15 6.71
C ALA A 47 -3.22 1.41 7.37
N LEU A 48 -2.55 2.56 7.24
CA LEU A 48 -3.07 3.84 7.73
C LEU A 48 -4.34 4.29 7.01
N THR A 49 -4.42 4.03 5.70
CA THR A 49 -5.64 4.25 4.91
C THR A 49 -6.76 3.29 5.33
N ALA A 50 -6.44 2.01 5.54
CA ALA A 50 -7.39 1.01 6.01
C ALA A 50 -8.02 1.40 7.36
N ARG A 51 -7.24 1.97 8.28
CA ARG A 51 -7.70 2.48 9.58
C ARG A 51 -8.88 3.47 9.50
N GLN A 52 -9.10 4.14 8.37
CA GLN A 52 -10.27 5.01 8.23
C GLN A 52 -11.60 4.24 8.26
N HIS A 53 -11.58 2.92 8.05
CA HIS A 53 -12.75 2.05 8.00
C HIS A 53 -13.12 1.44 9.36
N TYR A 54 -12.23 1.48 10.36
CA TYR A 54 -12.47 0.88 11.69
C TYR A 54 -11.90 1.74 12.83
N LYS A 55 -12.58 1.76 13.98
CA LYS A 55 -12.29 2.72 15.07
C LYS A 55 -11.14 2.29 16.01
N TYR A 56 -10.71 1.04 15.95
CA TYR A 56 -9.79 0.44 16.93
C TYR A 56 -8.32 0.61 16.55
N VAL A 57 -7.54 1.12 17.50
CA VAL A 57 -6.11 1.43 17.31
C VAL A 57 -5.23 0.17 17.31
N ASP A 58 -5.64 -0.89 18.03
CA ASP A 58 -4.84 -2.12 18.15
C ASP A 58 -4.83 -2.98 16.86
N ILE A 59 -5.86 -2.87 16.03
CA ILE A 59 -5.97 -3.59 14.75
C ILE A 59 -4.91 -3.10 13.75
N LEU A 60 -4.53 -1.82 13.82
CA LEU A 60 -3.58 -1.19 12.93
C LEU A 60 -2.20 -1.87 12.97
N LYS A 61 -1.71 -2.25 14.15
CA LYS A 61 -0.41 -2.94 14.30
C LYS A 61 -0.43 -4.30 13.61
N ILE A 62 -1.54 -5.03 13.77
CA ILE A 62 -1.73 -6.35 13.16
C ILE A 62 -1.80 -6.19 11.64
N GLU A 63 -2.51 -5.18 11.14
CA GLU A 63 -2.60 -4.92 9.70
C GLU A 63 -1.25 -4.52 9.09
N ILE A 64 -0.46 -3.66 9.74
CA ILE A 64 0.89 -3.32 9.24
C ILE A 64 1.74 -4.58 9.11
N ILE A 65 1.72 -5.45 10.11
CA ILE A 65 2.49 -6.70 10.09
C ILE A 65 1.96 -7.62 8.98
N ALA A 66 0.65 -7.80 8.89
CA ALA A 66 0.02 -8.65 7.87
C ALA A 66 0.31 -8.16 6.44
N LEU A 67 0.17 -6.85 6.19
CA LEU A 67 0.45 -6.22 4.90
C LEU A 67 1.93 -6.26 4.55
N SER A 68 2.81 -6.03 5.52
CA SER A 68 4.25 -6.09 5.29
C SER A 68 4.70 -7.51 5.00
N VAL A 69 4.28 -8.49 5.80
CA VAL A 69 4.66 -9.90 5.63
C VAL A 69 4.04 -10.47 4.36
N GLY A 70 2.75 -10.23 4.11
CA GLY A 70 2.06 -10.72 2.91
C GLY A 70 2.56 -10.03 1.64
N GLY A 71 2.55 -8.69 1.62
CA GLY A 71 2.95 -7.91 0.45
C GLY A 71 4.43 -8.03 0.11
N LEU A 72 5.32 -7.76 1.07
CA LEU A 72 6.76 -7.87 0.84
C LEU A 72 7.21 -9.33 0.73
N GLY A 73 6.56 -10.26 1.44
CA GLY A 73 6.88 -11.69 1.35
C GLY A 73 6.55 -12.27 -0.03
N VAL A 74 5.36 -12.02 -0.56
CA VAL A 74 4.98 -12.45 -1.92
C VAL A 74 5.93 -11.85 -2.95
N MET A 75 6.18 -10.54 -2.88
CA MET A 75 7.06 -9.87 -3.84
C MET A 75 8.52 -10.33 -3.69
N GLY A 76 8.98 -10.58 -2.47
CA GLY A 76 10.28 -11.19 -2.18
C GLY A 76 10.43 -12.57 -2.81
N LEU A 77 9.45 -13.45 -2.60
CA LEU A 77 9.45 -14.80 -3.15
C LEU A 77 9.48 -14.80 -4.68
N VAL A 78 8.59 -14.04 -5.32
CA VAL A 78 8.48 -13.97 -6.79
C VAL A 78 9.76 -13.41 -7.41
N THR A 79 10.44 -12.49 -6.73
CA THR A 79 11.73 -11.94 -7.17
C THR A 79 12.87 -12.95 -7.00
N ILE A 80 12.94 -13.65 -5.87
CA ILE A 80 13.97 -14.68 -5.61
C ILE A 80 13.83 -15.86 -6.59
N LEU A 81 12.58 -16.22 -6.93
CA LEU A 81 12.28 -17.25 -7.92
C LEU A 81 12.58 -16.82 -9.36
N GLY A 82 12.92 -15.55 -9.59
CA GLY A 82 13.25 -15.03 -10.93
C GLY A 82 12.05 -14.92 -11.87
N ILE A 83 10.82 -14.95 -11.34
CA ILE A 83 9.59 -14.83 -12.14
C ILE A 83 9.40 -13.38 -12.62
N ILE A 84 9.81 -12.41 -11.80
CA ILE A 84 9.75 -10.99 -12.10
C ILE A 84 11.18 -10.43 -12.08
N GLU A 85 11.47 -9.55 -13.04
CA GLU A 85 12.74 -8.84 -13.08
C GLU A 85 12.91 -7.95 -11.83
N PRO A 86 14.08 -7.97 -11.17
CA PRO A 86 14.35 -7.21 -9.96
C PRO A 86 14.59 -5.72 -10.28
N THR A 87 13.64 -5.06 -10.93
CA THR A 87 13.67 -3.63 -11.25
C THR A 87 12.46 -2.92 -10.64
N GLY A 88 12.63 -1.65 -10.29
CA GLY A 88 11.57 -0.88 -9.64
C GLY A 88 10.34 -0.71 -10.52
N GLU A 89 10.54 -0.63 -11.84
CA GLU A 89 9.48 -0.44 -12.85
C GLU A 89 8.47 -1.59 -12.85
N TYR A 90 8.87 -2.80 -12.47
CA TYR A 90 7.96 -3.95 -12.31
C TYR A 90 7.55 -4.17 -10.85
N LEU A 91 8.51 -4.07 -9.92
CA LEU A 91 8.27 -4.37 -8.51
C LEU A 91 7.28 -3.40 -7.86
N ILE A 92 7.36 -2.10 -8.14
CA ILE A 92 6.51 -1.10 -7.50
C ILE A 92 5.05 -1.20 -7.96
N PRO A 93 4.75 -1.26 -9.28
CA PRO A 93 3.36 -1.44 -9.71
C PRO A 93 2.74 -2.76 -9.25
N MET A 94 3.47 -3.88 -9.41
CA MET A 94 2.98 -5.20 -8.98
C MET A 94 2.84 -5.28 -7.46
N GLY A 95 3.82 -4.76 -6.72
CA GLY A 95 3.78 -4.65 -5.27
C GLY A 95 2.60 -3.79 -4.81
N GLY A 96 2.34 -2.67 -5.49
CA GLY A 96 1.15 -1.85 -5.25
C GLY A 96 -0.15 -2.62 -5.42
N MET A 97 -0.27 -3.44 -6.46
CA MET A 97 -1.44 -4.30 -6.67
C MET A 97 -1.59 -5.35 -5.56
N VAL A 98 -0.51 -6.04 -5.17
CA VAL A 98 -0.53 -7.07 -4.11
C VAL A 98 -0.89 -6.45 -2.77
N ILE A 99 -0.23 -5.35 -2.37
CA ILE A 99 -0.49 -4.65 -1.11
C ILE A 99 -1.92 -4.10 -1.09
N SER A 100 -2.39 -3.49 -2.18
CA SER A 100 -3.75 -2.96 -2.28
C SER A 100 -4.81 -4.06 -2.16
N ASN A 101 -4.61 -5.22 -2.79
CA ASN A 101 -5.52 -6.35 -2.65
C ASN A 101 -5.52 -6.87 -1.22
N ALA A 102 -4.33 -7.06 -0.63
CA ALA A 102 -4.21 -7.48 0.76
C ALA A 102 -4.95 -6.52 1.71
N MET A 103 -4.84 -5.20 1.48
CA MET A 103 -5.52 -4.18 2.28
C MET A 103 -7.04 -4.33 2.25
N ILE A 104 -7.62 -4.60 1.08
CA ILE A 104 -9.08 -4.82 0.96
C ILE A 104 -9.50 -6.04 1.78
N TRP A 105 -8.77 -7.15 1.67
CA TRP A 105 -9.06 -8.37 2.43
C TRP A 105 -8.90 -8.19 3.94
N THR A 106 -7.83 -7.53 4.38
CA THR A 106 -7.61 -7.25 5.81
C THR A 106 -8.69 -6.33 6.35
N THR A 107 -9.05 -5.27 5.62
CA THR A 107 -10.10 -4.33 6.03
C THR A 107 -11.45 -5.06 6.19
N MET A 108 -11.84 -5.87 5.21
CA MET A 108 -13.07 -6.68 5.30
C MET A 108 -13.04 -7.66 6.47
N THR A 109 -11.89 -8.27 6.73
CA THR A 109 -11.73 -9.20 7.85
C THR A 109 -11.84 -8.46 9.19
N SER A 110 -11.18 -7.31 9.32
CA SER A 110 -11.24 -6.42 10.49
C SER A 110 -12.67 -5.91 10.75
N GLU A 111 -13.40 -5.56 9.70
CA GLU A 111 -14.82 -5.17 9.78
C GLU A 111 -15.69 -6.32 10.30
N ARG A 112 -15.51 -7.54 9.76
CA ARG A 112 -16.25 -8.74 10.20
C ARG A 112 -15.93 -9.14 11.64
N LEU A 113 -14.66 -9.12 12.03
CA LEU A 113 -14.25 -9.38 13.41
C LEU A 113 -14.87 -8.35 14.35
N THR A 114 -14.89 -7.08 13.96
CA THR A 114 -15.54 -6.04 14.76
C THR A 114 -17.06 -6.26 14.83
N SER A 115 -17.72 -6.63 13.73
CA SER A 115 -19.17 -6.88 13.75
C SER A 115 -19.57 -8.06 14.61
N ASP A 116 -18.79 -9.15 14.58
CA ASP A 116 -19.14 -10.41 15.24
C ASP A 116 -18.84 -10.38 16.75
N PHE A 117 -17.77 -9.68 17.16
CA PHE A 117 -17.31 -9.69 18.56
C PHE A 117 -17.72 -8.44 19.38
N ILE A 118 -17.97 -7.28 18.77
CA ILE A 118 -18.24 -6.03 19.49
C ILE A 118 -19.73 -5.65 19.49
N LYS A 119 -20.53 -6.22 18.57
CA LYS A 119 -21.96 -5.92 18.47
C LYS A 119 -22.88 -6.95 19.15
N ASN A 120 -22.31 -7.84 19.97
CA ASN A 120 -23.00 -8.80 20.83
C ASN A 120 -22.63 -8.51 22.29
#